data_AF-C1GNE5-F1
#
_entry.id   AF-C1GNE5-F1
#
_cell.length_a   1.000
_cell.length_b   1.000
_cell.length_c   1.000
_cell.angle_alpha   90.00
_cell.angle_beta   90.00
_cell.angle_gamma   90.00
#
_symmetry.space_group_name_H-M   'P 1'
#
loop_
_entity.id
_entity.type
_entity.pdbx_description
1 polymer ?
#
loop_
_entity_poly.entity_id
_entity_poly.type
_entity_poly.pdbx_seq_one_letter_code
_entity_poly.pdbx_strand_id
1 'polypeptide(L)'
;MCLPTPRNSLRLTRARKFFHCCYHLNQSSIKTTLWRNDLHYENIHMNPEKWTETVAMIDWQSMDARRSWATKTPDIGNNLSAPVLDTKDINQAERKLVSKRYHDRAIMVAWRMMVKGKILTTEEVAEIEKDVECDDEGIKVLNITKEKLEDRWPEKGIIEHANYEALMTELKEVKVHIMWRYLKCDEDIEAFEKRWPFHC
;
A
#
# COMPACT_ATOMS: atom_id res chain seq x y z
N MET A 1 18.69 9.43 11.35
CA MET A 1 18.04 9.78 10.08
C MET A 1 16.55 9.69 10.36
N CYS A 2 15.85 10.83 10.47
CA CYS A 2 14.43 10.85 10.83
C CYS A 2 13.58 10.24 9.70
N LEU A 3 12.48 9.59 10.06
CA LEU A 3 11.57 9.00 9.07
C LEU A 3 10.92 10.12 8.24
N PRO A 4 10.86 10.01 6.90
CA PRO A 4 10.16 10.99 6.09
C PRO A 4 8.67 10.96 6.48
N THR A 5 8.12 12.11 6.87
CA THR A 5 6.71 12.22 7.15
C THR A 5 5.93 11.97 5.85
N PRO A 6 5.01 10.99 5.79
CA PRO A 6 4.24 10.76 4.58
C PRO A 6 3.41 11.99 4.24
N ARG A 7 3.65 12.62 3.08
CA ARG A 7 2.77 13.68 2.57
C ARG A 7 1.60 13.01 1.84
N ASN A 8 0.41 13.05 2.43
CA ASN A 8 -0.82 12.50 1.84
C ASN A 8 -1.09 13.00 0.40
N SER A 9 -0.74 14.26 0.11
CA SER A 9 -0.85 14.87 -1.22
C SER A 9 0.01 14.17 -2.29
N LEU A 10 1.14 13.61 -1.88
CA LEU A 10 2.05 12.90 -2.76
C LEU A 10 1.50 11.51 -3.09
N ARG A 11 0.94 10.79 -2.11
CA ARG A 11 0.25 9.50 -2.33
C ARG A 11 -0.91 9.64 -3.31
N LEU A 12 -1.70 10.70 -3.16
CA LEU A 12 -2.81 10.97 -4.09
C LEU A 12 -2.32 11.34 -5.49
N THR A 13 -1.30 12.20 -5.60
CA THR A 13 -0.71 12.56 -6.91
C THR A 13 -0.15 11.32 -7.61
N ARG A 14 0.52 10.43 -6.86
CA ARG A 14 1.04 9.16 -7.34
C ARG A 14 -0.08 8.23 -7.82
N ALA A 15 -1.13 8.06 -7.02
CA ALA A 15 -2.30 7.28 -7.41
C ALA A 15 -2.93 7.85 -8.69
N ARG A 16 -3.08 9.18 -8.81
CA ARG A 16 -3.59 9.83 -10.04
C ARG A 16 -2.72 9.57 -11.27
N LYS A 17 -1.39 9.64 -11.14
CA LYS A 17 -0.46 9.30 -12.23
C LYS A 17 -0.59 7.82 -12.63
N PHE A 18 -0.70 6.93 -11.65
CA PHE A 18 -0.96 5.51 -11.89
C PHE A 18 -2.32 5.29 -12.57
N PHE A 19 -3.39 5.93 -12.08
CA PHE A 19 -4.72 5.91 -12.69
C PHE A 19 -4.69 6.40 -14.14
N HIS A 20 -3.91 7.44 -14.44
CA HIS A 20 -3.73 7.92 -15.80
C HIS A 20 -3.07 6.86 -16.70
N CYS A 21 -2.01 6.20 -16.23
CA CYS A 21 -1.40 5.07 -16.94
C CYS A 21 -2.35 3.89 -17.10
N CYS A 22 -3.08 3.53 -16.04
CA CYS A 22 -4.10 2.48 -16.06
C CYS A 22 -5.23 2.81 -17.02
N TYR A 23 -5.65 4.08 -17.10
CA TYR A 23 -6.66 4.54 -18.05
C TYR A 23 -6.17 4.38 -19.48
N HIS A 24 -4.91 4.72 -19.77
CA HIS A 24 -4.30 4.46 -21.07
C HIS A 24 -4.20 2.96 -21.40
N LEU A 25 -3.97 2.11 -20.40
CA LEU A 25 -4.00 0.65 -20.54
C LEU A 25 -5.42 0.07 -20.63
N ASN A 26 -6.43 0.82 -20.18
CA ASN A 26 -7.84 0.41 -20.15
C ASN A 26 -8.60 0.79 -21.44
N GLN A 27 -7.93 1.29 -22.48
CA GLN A 27 -8.57 1.40 -23.80
C GLN A 27 -8.86 0.03 -24.43
N SER A 28 -8.32 -1.05 -23.87
CA SER A 28 -8.71 -2.44 -24.15
C SER A 28 -9.69 -2.95 -23.10
N SER A 29 -10.98 -2.58 -23.21
CA SER A 29 -12.17 -3.31 -22.71
C SER A 29 -12.20 -3.84 -21.26
N ILE A 30 -11.37 -3.38 -20.32
CA ILE A 30 -11.22 -3.99 -18.98
C ILE A 30 -11.72 -3.02 -17.91
N LYS A 31 -13.02 -3.11 -17.59
CA LYS A 31 -13.61 -2.45 -16.41
C LYS A 31 -12.72 -2.62 -15.17
N THR A 32 -11.89 -1.62 -14.88
CA THR A 32 -11.26 -1.26 -13.59
C THR A 32 -11.09 -2.42 -12.59
N THR A 33 -10.19 -3.35 -12.87
CA THR A 33 -9.70 -4.37 -11.90
C THR A 33 -8.22 -4.21 -11.56
N LEU A 34 -7.60 -3.08 -11.91
CA LEU A 34 -6.20 -2.79 -11.58
C LEU A 34 -5.97 -2.47 -10.09
N TRP A 35 -7.05 -2.32 -9.33
CA TRP A 35 -7.00 -2.29 -7.87
C TRP A 35 -7.06 -3.72 -7.38
N ARG A 36 -6.14 -4.07 -6.47
CA ARG A 36 -6.36 -5.21 -5.58
C ARG A 36 -7.72 -4.99 -4.90
N ASN A 37 -8.41 -6.07 -4.55
CA ASN A 37 -9.83 -6.14 -4.19
C ASN A 37 -10.30 -5.27 -3.00
N ASP A 38 -9.42 -4.42 -2.47
CA ASP A 38 -9.59 -3.65 -1.25
C ASP A 38 -9.54 -2.12 -1.49
N LEU A 39 -9.71 -1.68 -2.73
CA LEU A 39 -10.11 -0.28 -2.95
C LEU A 39 -11.59 -0.12 -2.59
N HIS A 40 -11.86 0.32 -1.37
CA HIS A 40 -13.19 0.70 -0.90
C HIS A 40 -13.18 2.13 -0.34
N TYR A 41 -14.37 2.68 -0.08
CA TYR A 41 -14.54 4.09 0.32
C TYR A 41 -13.78 4.44 1.62
N GLU A 42 -13.57 3.46 2.51
CA GLU A 42 -12.83 3.68 3.77
C GLU A 42 -11.34 3.93 3.52
N ASN A 43 -10.83 3.48 2.36
CA ASN A 43 -9.46 3.72 1.93
C ASN A 43 -9.28 5.04 1.14
N ILE A 44 -10.35 5.81 0.97
CA ILE A 44 -10.36 7.08 0.23
C ILE A 44 -10.84 8.20 1.16
N HIS A 45 -9.94 9.12 1.52
CA HIS A 45 -10.29 10.30 2.30
C HIS A 45 -10.64 11.46 1.39
N MET A 46 -11.81 12.06 1.61
CA MET A 46 -12.32 13.21 0.86
C MET A 46 -12.21 14.50 1.68
N ASN A 47 -12.05 15.64 1.00
CA ASN A 47 -12.13 16.95 1.64
C ASN A 47 -13.58 17.17 2.14
N PRO A 48 -13.80 17.36 3.46
CA PRO A 48 -15.14 17.56 3.99
C PRO A 48 -15.78 18.88 3.51
N GLU A 49 -14.98 19.88 3.15
CA GLU A 49 -15.46 21.16 2.61
C GLU A 49 -15.74 21.08 1.09
N LYS A 50 -15.11 20.12 0.41
CA LYS A 50 -15.22 19.92 -1.03
C LYS A 50 -15.20 18.44 -1.39
N TRP A 51 -16.37 17.80 -1.31
CA TRP A 51 -16.57 16.36 -1.55
C TRP A 51 -16.18 15.88 -2.96
N THR A 52 -15.80 16.77 -3.88
CA THR A 52 -15.24 16.42 -5.20
C THR A 52 -13.72 16.29 -5.19
N GLU A 53 -13.07 16.60 -4.07
CA GLU A 53 -11.63 16.56 -3.90
C GLU A 53 -11.24 15.41 -2.96
N THR A 54 -10.60 14.38 -3.52
CA THR A 54 -9.86 13.41 -2.71
C THR A 54 -8.65 14.09 -2.09
N VAL A 55 -8.38 13.83 -0.81
CA VAL A 55 -7.24 14.41 -0.07
C VAL A 55 -6.18 13.36 0.29
N ALA A 56 -6.60 12.10 0.44
CA ALA A 56 -5.68 11.00 0.69
C ALA A 56 -6.25 9.67 0.20
N MET A 57 -5.35 8.75 -0.11
CA MET A 57 -5.67 7.33 -0.27
C MET A 57 -4.77 6.55 0.67
N ILE A 58 -5.36 5.65 1.44
CA ILE A 58 -4.66 4.71 2.32
C ILE A 58 -4.76 3.30 1.72
N ASP A 59 -3.98 2.36 2.24
CA ASP A 59 -3.88 0.99 1.72
C ASP A 59 -3.66 0.90 0.19
N TRP A 60 -3.06 1.94 -0.40
CA TRP A 60 -2.63 1.89 -1.78
C TRP A 60 -1.44 0.92 -1.93
N GLN A 61 -0.76 0.59 -0.82
CA GLN A 61 0.42 -0.29 -0.74
C GLN A 61 0.08 -1.77 -0.89
N SER A 62 -1.21 -2.13 -0.85
CA SER A 62 -1.71 -3.33 -1.51
C SER A 62 -1.27 -3.45 -2.98
N MET A 63 -0.79 -2.37 -3.60
CA MET A 63 0.04 -2.40 -4.81
C MET A 63 1.50 -2.81 -4.56
N ASP A 64 1.76 -3.92 -3.85
CA ASP A 64 3.09 -4.54 -3.74
C ASP A 64 3.54 -5.17 -5.07
N ALA A 65 3.63 -4.30 -6.08
CA ALA A 65 4.14 -4.53 -7.42
C ALA A 65 5.67 -4.54 -7.42
N ARG A 66 6.35 -4.28 -6.30
CA ARG A 66 7.81 -4.11 -6.28
C ARG A 66 8.52 -5.25 -5.54
N ARG A 67 8.02 -5.69 -4.37
CA ARG A 67 8.75 -6.64 -3.51
C ARG A 67 8.62 -8.09 -3.97
N SER A 68 7.58 -8.41 -4.73
CA SER A 68 7.52 -9.69 -5.45
C SER A 68 8.24 -9.62 -6.81
N TRP A 69 8.25 -8.48 -7.51
CA TRP A 69 8.43 -8.53 -8.97
C TRP A 69 9.83 -8.23 -9.48
N ALA A 70 10.64 -7.42 -8.79
CA ALA A 70 12.02 -7.16 -9.21
C ALA A 70 12.89 -8.44 -9.18
N THR A 71 12.55 -9.42 -8.32
CA THR A 71 13.31 -10.67 -8.19
C THR A 71 12.53 -11.93 -8.57
N LYS A 72 11.19 -11.90 -8.70
CA LYS A 72 10.38 -13.12 -8.95
C LYS A 72 9.46 -13.06 -10.18
N THR A 73 9.46 -11.99 -10.97
CA THR A 73 8.71 -11.98 -12.24
C THR A 73 9.61 -12.29 -13.43
N PRO A 74 9.13 -13.05 -14.43
CA PRO A 74 9.84 -13.23 -15.68
C PRO A 74 10.12 -11.86 -16.31
N ASP A 75 11.30 -11.68 -16.89
CA ASP A 75 11.53 -10.50 -17.74
C ASP A 75 10.50 -10.50 -18.87
N ILE A 76 9.63 -9.51 -18.88
CA ILE A 76 8.56 -9.35 -19.88
C ILE A 76 9.13 -8.71 -21.17
N GLY A 77 10.44 -8.44 -21.20
CA GLY A 77 11.13 -7.79 -22.32
C GLY A 77 10.74 -6.31 -22.47
N ASN A 78 11.31 -5.60 -23.43
CA ASN A 78 11.11 -4.14 -23.55
C ASN A 78 9.75 -3.70 -24.10
N ASN A 79 8.77 -4.61 -24.25
CA ASN A 79 7.48 -4.29 -24.82
C ASN A 79 6.60 -3.49 -23.84
N LEU A 80 6.21 -2.29 -24.25
CA LEU A 80 5.32 -1.39 -23.50
C LEU A 80 3.87 -1.41 -24.02
N SER A 81 3.53 -2.30 -24.95
CA SER A 81 2.14 -2.46 -25.41
C SER A 81 1.27 -3.02 -24.28
N ALA A 82 0.02 -2.58 -24.20
CA ALA A 82 -0.96 -3.17 -23.30
C ALA A 82 -1.01 -4.69 -23.51
N PRO A 83 -0.96 -5.51 -22.44
CA PRO A 83 -1.13 -6.95 -22.59
C PRO A 83 -2.55 -7.25 -23.10
N VAL A 84 -2.71 -8.40 -23.75
CA VAL A 84 -4.01 -8.91 -24.18
C VAL A 84 -4.44 -10.00 -23.21
N LEU A 85 -5.64 -9.86 -22.63
CA LEU A 85 -6.26 -10.92 -21.85
C LEU A 85 -6.99 -11.85 -22.82
N ASP A 86 -6.38 -12.99 -23.14
CA ASP A 86 -7.09 -14.05 -23.85
C ASP A 86 -7.84 -14.91 -22.82
N THR A 87 -9.17 -14.85 -22.86
CA THR A 87 -10.04 -15.68 -22.03
C THR A 87 -10.74 -16.78 -22.83
N LYS A 88 -10.43 -16.93 -24.12
CA LYS A 88 -11.05 -17.97 -24.95
C LYS A 88 -10.58 -19.33 -24.48
N ASP A 89 -11.51 -20.28 -24.39
CA ASP A 89 -11.27 -21.70 -24.10
C ASP A 89 -10.64 -22.03 -22.72
N ILE A 90 -10.67 -21.11 -21.76
CA ILE A 90 -10.09 -21.30 -20.42
C ILE A 90 -11.14 -21.72 -19.39
N ASN A 91 -10.86 -22.78 -18.63
CA ASN A 91 -11.73 -23.27 -17.57
C ASN A 91 -11.76 -22.34 -16.33
N GLN A 92 -12.71 -22.53 -15.41
CA GLN A 92 -12.88 -21.63 -14.26
C GLN A 92 -11.65 -21.58 -13.32
N ALA A 93 -10.93 -22.69 -13.16
CA ALA A 93 -9.75 -22.77 -12.30
C ALA A 93 -8.56 -22.02 -12.93
N GLU A 94 -8.34 -22.22 -14.23
CA GLU A 94 -7.30 -21.55 -15.00
C GLU A 94 -7.57 -20.06 -15.18
N ARG A 95 -8.84 -19.65 -15.26
CA ARG A 95 -9.22 -18.24 -15.38
C ARG A 95 -8.61 -17.37 -14.29
N LYS A 96 -8.53 -17.88 -13.05
CA LYS A 96 -7.88 -17.15 -11.94
C LYS A 96 -6.38 -16.94 -12.21
N LEU A 97 -5.69 -17.96 -12.71
CA LEU A 97 -4.26 -17.89 -13.01
C LEU A 97 -3.98 -16.99 -14.22
N VAL A 98 -4.77 -17.10 -15.30
CA VAL A 98 -4.63 -16.25 -16.49
C VAL A 98 -4.92 -14.80 -16.13
N SER A 99 -6.00 -14.52 -15.40
CA SER A 99 -6.27 -13.19 -14.88
C SER A 99 -5.11 -12.70 -14.03
N LYS A 100 -4.61 -13.47 -13.07
CA LYS A 100 -3.47 -13.05 -12.25
C LYS A 100 -2.25 -12.66 -13.10
N ARG A 101 -1.83 -13.53 -14.03
CA ARG A 101 -0.71 -13.27 -14.95
C ARG A 101 -0.92 -12.03 -15.80
N TYR A 102 -2.14 -11.83 -16.29
CA TYR A 102 -2.51 -10.65 -17.05
C TYR A 102 -2.35 -9.37 -16.21
N HIS A 103 -2.88 -9.36 -14.98
CA HIS A 103 -2.78 -8.21 -14.08
C HIS A 103 -1.32 -7.93 -13.71
N ASP A 104 -0.54 -8.96 -13.36
CA ASP A 104 0.90 -8.84 -13.08
C ASP A 104 1.62 -8.18 -14.27
N ARG A 105 1.33 -8.63 -15.49
CA ARG A 105 1.92 -8.06 -16.73
C ARG A 105 1.46 -6.62 -16.98
N ALA A 106 0.18 -6.32 -16.80
CA ALA A 106 -0.37 -4.99 -17.03
C ALA A 106 0.24 -3.96 -16.09
N ILE A 107 0.39 -4.30 -14.80
CA ILE A 107 0.99 -3.42 -13.81
C ILE A 107 2.48 -3.21 -14.11
N MET A 108 3.20 -4.26 -14.54
CA MET A 108 4.61 -4.15 -14.94
C MET A 108 4.82 -3.24 -16.16
N VAL A 109 3.95 -3.35 -17.16
CA VAL A 109 3.95 -2.43 -18.32
C VAL A 109 3.66 -1.00 -17.86
N ALA A 110 2.64 -0.80 -17.02
CA ALA A 110 2.30 0.51 -16.46
C ALA A 110 3.49 1.15 -15.72
N TRP A 111 4.15 0.38 -14.84
CA TRP A 111 5.32 0.82 -14.10
C TRP A 111 6.47 1.20 -15.04
N ARG A 112 6.79 0.35 -16.02
CA ARG A 112 7.84 0.65 -17.01
C ARG A 112 7.49 1.87 -17.85
N MET A 113 6.22 2.08 -18.20
CA MET A 113 5.76 3.30 -18.88
C MET A 113 5.92 4.54 -18.00
N MET A 114 5.64 4.45 -16.70
CA MET A 114 5.83 5.57 -15.77
C MET A 114 7.29 5.98 -15.65
N VAL A 115 8.19 4.99 -15.51
CA VAL A 115 9.63 5.21 -15.36
C VAL A 115 10.27 5.63 -16.68
N LYS A 116 10.03 4.89 -17.79
CA LYS A 116 10.64 5.21 -19.11
C LYS A 116 10.00 6.42 -19.77
N GLY A 117 8.70 6.62 -19.59
CA GLY A 117 7.97 7.77 -20.12
C GLY A 117 8.25 9.07 -19.39
N LYS A 118 9.16 9.07 -18.39
CA LYS A 118 9.48 10.22 -17.54
C LYS A 118 8.23 10.86 -16.91
N ILE A 119 7.18 10.05 -16.68
CA ILE A 119 5.96 10.48 -15.99
C ILE A 119 6.29 10.70 -14.51
N LEU A 120 7.22 9.89 -13.99
CA LEU A 120 7.85 10.09 -12.70
C LEU A 120 9.29 10.56 -12.90
N THR A 121 9.70 11.57 -12.13
CA THR A 121 11.12 11.94 -12.05
C THR A 121 11.90 10.90 -11.24
N THR A 122 13.22 10.90 -11.36
CA THR A 122 14.09 9.99 -10.59
C THR A 122 13.90 10.20 -9.08
N GLU A 123 13.69 11.44 -8.66
CA GLU A 123 13.42 11.82 -7.27
C GLU A 123 12.07 11.26 -6.81
N GLU A 124 11.03 11.38 -7.65
CA GLU A 124 9.72 10.78 -7.34
C GLU A 124 9.81 9.26 -7.21
N VAL A 125 10.60 8.57 -8.05
CA VAL A 125 10.81 7.13 -7.93
C VAL A 125 11.50 6.78 -6.60
N ALA A 126 12.59 7.47 -6.26
CA ALA A 126 13.33 7.24 -5.02
C ALA A 126 12.46 7.50 -3.77
N GLU A 127 11.60 8.52 -3.80
CA GLU A 127 10.67 8.76 -2.69
C GLU A 127 9.58 7.69 -2.58
N ILE A 128 9.15 7.05 -3.68
CA ILE A 128 8.22 5.93 -3.61
C ILE A 128 8.94 4.69 -3.08
N GLU A 129 10.19 4.47 -3.45
CA GLU A 129 11.02 3.38 -2.90
C GLU A 129 11.16 3.53 -1.37
N LYS A 130 11.45 4.73 -0.89
CA LYS A 130 11.52 5.01 0.54
C LYS A 130 10.18 4.82 1.28
N ASP A 131 9.06 5.23 0.69
CA ASP A 131 7.72 5.07 1.30
C ASP A 131 7.31 3.58 1.37
N VAL A 132 7.68 2.77 0.36
CA VAL A 132 7.49 1.32 0.38
C VAL A 132 8.33 0.68 1.49
N GLU A 133 9.62 1.03 1.59
CA GLU A 133 10.48 0.53 2.68
C GLU A 133 9.93 0.87 4.07
N CYS A 134 9.43 2.10 4.27
CA CYS A 134 8.85 2.51 5.54
C CYS A 134 7.59 1.70 5.91
N ASP A 135 6.75 1.37 4.93
CA ASP A 135 5.56 0.55 5.13
C ASP A 135 5.90 -0.91 5.41
N ASP A 136 6.90 -1.47 4.73
CA ASP A 136 7.37 -2.82 5.02
C ASP A 136 7.89 -2.95 6.46
N GLU A 137 8.56 -1.92 6.97
CA GLU A 137 8.93 -1.86 8.38
C GLU A 137 7.70 -1.70 9.29
N GLY A 138 6.71 -0.90 8.91
CA GLY A 138 5.43 -0.79 9.61
C GLY A 138 4.69 -2.13 9.72
N ILE A 139 4.62 -2.89 8.62
CA ILE A 139 4.03 -4.23 8.56
C ILE A 139 4.79 -5.20 9.46
N LYS A 140 6.13 -5.17 9.46
CA LYS A 140 6.93 -6.00 10.39
C LYS A 140 6.62 -5.69 11.84
N VAL A 141 6.52 -4.40 12.19
CA VAL A 141 6.16 -3.96 13.55
C VAL A 141 4.77 -4.46 13.93
N LEU A 142 3.79 -4.34 13.03
CA LEU A 142 2.43 -4.85 13.26
C LEU A 142 2.41 -6.37 13.44
N ASN A 143 3.15 -7.11 12.62
CA ASN A 143 3.24 -8.57 12.75
C ASN A 143 3.89 -8.99 14.07
N ILE A 144 4.98 -8.34 14.49
CA ILE A 144 5.59 -8.57 15.82
C ILE A 144 4.61 -8.26 16.94
N THR A 145 3.82 -7.18 16.80
CA THR A 145 2.80 -6.82 17.78
C THR A 145 1.70 -7.87 17.84
N LYS A 146 1.24 -8.34 16.68
CA LYS A 146 0.23 -9.40 16.57
C LYS A 146 0.72 -10.71 17.17
N GLU A 147 1.97 -11.08 16.91
CA GLU A 147 2.62 -12.25 17.53
C GLU A 147 2.73 -12.10 19.05
N LYS A 148 3.06 -10.91 19.57
CA LYS A 148 3.16 -10.67 21.01
C LYS A 148 1.80 -10.75 21.72
N LEU A 149 0.74 -10.26 21.07
CA LEU A 149 -0.60 -10.23 21.66
C LEU A 149 -1.33 -11.58 21.54
N GLU A 150 -0.92 -12.45 20.61
CA GLU A 150 -1.53 -13.77 20.37
C GLU A 150 -3.07 -13.67 20.29
N ASP A 151 -3.78 -14.34 21.20
CA ASP A 151 -5.24 -14.38 21.30
C ASP A 151 -5.88 -13.04 21.73
N ARG A 152 -5.09 -12.09 22.25
CA ARG A 152 -5.56 -10.74 22.62
C ARG A 152 -5.49 -9.74 21.47
N TRP A 153 -5.00 -10.13 20.30
CA TRP A 153 -5.00 -9.25 19.14
C TRP A 153 -6.44 -8.79 18.82
N PRO A 154 -6.72 -7.47 18.83
CA PRO A 154 -8.07 -6.98 18.59
C PRO A 154 -8.38 -7.06 17.09
N GLU A 155 -8.96 -8.17 16.66
CA GLU A 155 -9.38 -8.33 15.27
C GLU A 155 -10.42 -7.25 14.93
N LYS A 156 -10.07 -6.37 13.98
CA LYS A 156 -10.84 -5.15 13.64
C LYS A 156 -11.07 -4.19 14.81
N GLY A 157 -10.17 -4.17 15.79
CA GLY A 157 -10.24 -3.25 16.93
C GLY A 157 -11.22 -3.69 18.03
N ILE A 158 -11.76 -4.90 17.96
CA ILE A 158 -12.73 -5.43 18.95
C ILE A 158 -12.00 -6.35 19.93
N ILE A 159 -12.25 -6.15 21.23
CA ILE A 159 -11.76 -7.02 22.32
C ILE A 159 -12.83 -7.20 23.40
N GLU A 160 -12.83 -8.36 24.06
CA GLU A 160 -13.66 -8.58 25.24
C GLU A 160 -13.30 -7.61 26.37
N HIS A 161 -14.31 -7.08 27.06
CA HIS A 161 -14.11 -6.11 28.13
C HIS A 161 -13.13 -6.61 29.21
N ALA A 162 -13.21 -7.89 29.58
CA ALA A 162 -12.33 -8.52 30.56
C ALA A 162 -10.83 -8.45 30.19
N ASN A 163 -10.52 -8.37 28.89
CA ASN A 163 -9.15 -8.35 28.38
C ASN A 163 -8.68 -6.92 28.03
N TYR A 164 -9.55 -5.91 28.12
CA TYR A 164 -9.24 -4.54 27.69
C TYR A 164 -8.06 -3.93 28.45
N GLU A 165 -8.05 -4.01 29.78
CA GLU A 165 -6.96 -3.43 30.59
C GLU A 165 -5.61 -4.12 30.35
N ALA A 166 -5.63 -5.45 30.19
CA ALA A 166 -4.45 -6.24 29.86
C ALA A 166 -3.91 -5.86 28.47
N LEU A 167 -4.77 -5.77 27.45
CA LEU A 167 -4.38 -5.33 26.11
C LEU A 167 -3.79 -3.92 26.14
N MET A 168 -4.42 -2.97 26.83
CA MET A 168 -3.92 -1.59 26.90
C MET A 168 -2.54 -1.53 27.58
N THR A 169 -2.27 -2.39 28.56
CA THR A 169 -0.95 -2.52 29.18
C THR A 169 0.08 -3.04 28.19
N GLU A 170 -0.24 -4.10 27.44
CA GLU A 170 0.67 -4.68 26.44
C GLU A 170 0.93 -3.73 25.26
N LEU A 171 -0.08 -2.98 24.83
CA LEU A 171 0.05 -1.95 23.80
C LEU A 171 0.97 -0.81 24.25
N LYS A 172 0.98 -0.43 25.53
CA LYS A 172 1.97 0.54 26.06
C LYS A 172 3.39 0.01 25.92
N GLU A 173 3.62 -1.26 26.26
CA GLU A 173 4.95 -1.86 26.13
C GLU A 173 5.41 -1.94 24.67
N VAL A 174 4.49 -2.30 23.77
CA VAL A 174 4.74 -2.31 22.32
C VAL A 174 5.10 -0.91 21.83
N LYS A 175 4.34 0.11 22.24
CA LYS A 175 4.60 1.52 21.91
C LYS A 175 6.02 1.91 22.32
N VAL A 176 6.42 1.65 23.56
CA VAL A 176 7.77 1.95 24.07
C VAL A 176 8.85 1.20 23.26
N HIS A 177 8.62 -0.07 22.93
CA HIS A 177 9.54 -0.85 22.12
C HIS A 177 9.71 -0.26 20.71
N ILE A 178 8.61 0.14 20.05
CA ILE A 178 8.63 0.79 18.74
C ILE A 178 9.42 2.10 18.80
N MET A 179 9.11 2.95 19.78
CA MET A 179 9.76 4.24 19.96
C MET A 179 11.27 4.07 20.10
N TRP A 180 11.72 3.18 20.99
CA TRP A 180 13.15 2.91 21.20
C TRP A 180 13.82 2.34 19.94
N ARG A 181 13.16 1.42 19.25
CA ARG A 181 13.76 0.69 18.12
C ARG A 181 13.86 1.55 16.86
N TYR A 182 12.82 2.30 16.52
CA TYR A 182 12.66 2.96 15.21
C TYR A 182 12.80 4.47 15.26
N LEU A 183 12.39 5.13 16.34
CA LEU A 183 12.43 6.58 16.43
C LEU A 183 13.78 7.01 17.02
N LYS A 184 14.41 7.99 16.37
CA LYS A 184 15.79 8.41 16.71
C LYS A 184 15.93 9.88 17.05
N CYS A 185 14.92 10.68 16.76
CA CYS A 185 14.90 12.12 17.00
C CYS A 185 13.60 12.50 17.71
N ASP A 186 13.64 13.60 18.46
CA ASP A 186 12.52 14.05 19.29
C ASP A 186 11.31 14.41 18.41
N GLU A 187 11.54 14.91 17.18
CA GLU A 187 10.47 15.20 16.23
C GLU A 187 9.72 13.94 15.79
N ASP A 188 10.42 12.83 15.58
CA ASP A 188 9.81 11.54 15.23
C ASP A 188 9.00 10.98 16.41
N ILE A 189 9.52 11.14 17.64
CA ILE A 189 8.83 10.76 18.88
C ILE A 189 7.55 11.57 19.04
N GLU A 190 7.61 12.90 18.93
CA GLU A 190 6.44 13.78 19.06
C GLU A 190 5.39 13.48 17.98
N ALA A 191 5.83 13.29 16.75
CA ALA A 191 4.93 12.98 15.64
C ALA A 191 4.28 11.59 15.76
N PHE A 192 4.99 10.61 16.35
CA PHE A 192 4.45 9.29 16.65
C PHE A 192 3.46 9.35 17.81
N GLU A 193 3.82 10.02 18.91
CA GLU A 193 2.96 10.26 20.07
C GLU A 193 1.62 10.90 19.67
N LYS A 194 1.67 11.96 18.84
CA LYS A 194 0.47 12.66 18.35
C LYS A 194 -0.45 11.78 17.49
N ARG A 195 0.09 10.74 16.84
CA ARG A 195 -0.66 9.84 15.94
C ARG A 195 -1.03 8.51 16.59
N TRP A 196 -0.52 8.23 17.79
CA TRP A 196 -0.81 6.99 18.48
C TRP A 196 -2.31 6.94 18.84
N PRO A 197 -3.05 5.92 18.38
CA PRO A 197 -4.52 5.94 18.44
C PRO A 197 -5.07 5.60 19.83
N PHE A 198 -4.24 5.11 20.75
CA PHE A 198 -4.67 4.67 22.07
C PHE A 198 -4.23 5.66 23.14
N HIS A 199 -5.18 6.22 23.91
CA HIS A 199 -4.86 6.98 25.11
C HIS A 199 -4.41 6.01 26.19
N CYS A 200 -3.11 5.73 26.21
CA CYS A 200 -2.48 4.78 27.08
C CYS A 200 -1.57 5.52 28.08
#